data_AF-A0A6C0L828-F1
#
_entry.id   AF-A0A6C0L828-F1
#
_cell.length_a   1.000
_cell.length_b   1.000
_cell.length_c   1.000
_cell.angle_alpha   90.00
_cell.angle_beta   90.00
_cell.angle_gamma   90.00
#
_symmetry.space_group_name_H-M   'P 1'
#
loop_
_entity.id
_entity.type
_entity.pdbx_description
1 polymer ?
#
loop_
_entity_poly.entity_id
_entity_poly.type
_entity_poly.pdbx_seq_one_letter_code
_entity_poly.pdbx_strand_id
1 'polypeptide(L)'
;MSNKYNDPLTKMEVDEGNLEKWKNKLKFVSAIPNHILLNMDIKTNNATIQNKKDLYFDRVKTFISNKSGHLLSRLITINRSHRILEERKTEYNDIMRKYNKSIKEYKDRDGTAVVVRLVLNKNKEKMMAYLQYYNYKKKTKDAYDRNSIISEVQDYILKHQLYGLFVGDLMMGFLIIKKSRQFNIDGEDDMVDTFYIQEVFTDINMRGKRLGKILIDYAILLCPVNKKYISLMTYEGNSMVNIAVANGFVLQKKASVCPVNKLLFIRKMDESDFIRRSNRLTASSM
;
A
#
# COMPACT_ATOMS: atom_id res chain seq x y z
N MET A 1 35.43 -7.62 -30.02
CA MET A 1 34.40 -7.66 -28.94
C MET A 1 34.89 -8.62 -27.87
N SER A 2 34.71 -8.30 -26.59
CA SER A 2 35.21 -9.13 -25.48
C SER A 2 34.38 -10.42 -25.36
N ASN A 3 35.04 -11.58 -25.36
CA ASN A 3 34.39 -12.90 -25.19
C ASN A 3 34.27 -13.31 -23.72
N LYS A 4 34.30 -12.33 -22.83
CA LYS A 4 34.35 -12.52 -21.40
C LYS A 4 32.98 -12.26 -20.78
N TYR A 5 32.72 -12.89 -19.64
CA TYR A 5 31.51 -12.70 -18.85
C TYR A 5 31.87 -12.32 -17.42
N ASN A 6 31.37 -11.19 -16.94
CA ASN A 6 31.57 -10.80 -15.54
C ASN A 6 30.50 -11.44 -14.67
N ASP A 7 30.88 -12.47 -13.92
CA ASP A 7 29.99 -13.23 -13.07
C ASP A 7 29.63 -12.46 -11.79
N PRO A 8 28.35 -12.10 -11.56
CA PRO A 8 27.95 -11.33 -10.38
C PRO A 8 28.00 -12.15 -9.08
N LEU A 9 28.01 -13.48 -9.15
CA LEU A 9 28.01 -14.35 -7.98
C LEU A 9 29.40 -14.51 -7.36
N THR A 10 30.41 -14.73 -8.20
CA THR A 10 31.81 -14.90 -7.77
C THR A 10 32.67 -13.66 -7.95
N LYS A 11 32.13 -12.59 -8.57
CA LYS A 11 32.83 -11.36 -8.96
C LYS A 11 34.06 -11.64 -9.83
N MET A 12 34.02 -12.72 -10.60
CA MET A 12 35.11 -13.17 -11.46
C MET A 12 34.78 -12.84 -12.91
N GLU A 13 35.77 -12.35 -13.66
CA GLU A 13 35.71 -12.30 -15.11
C GLU A 13 35.98 -13.71 -15.66
N VAL A 14 35.00 -14.28 -16.34
CA VAL A 14 35.01 -15.65 -16.87
C VAL A 14 35.37 -15.62 -18.34
N ASP A 15 36.35 -16.45 -18.71
CA ASP A 15 36.78 -16.71 -20.07
C ASP A 15 37.12 -18.21 -20.25
N GLU A 16 37.43 -18.61 -21.48
CA GLU A 16 37.69 -20.02 -21.82
C GLU A 16 38.88 -20.61 -21.02
N GLY A 17 39.88 -19.78 -20.70
CA GLY A 17 41.08 -20.21 -19.98
C GLY A 17 40.86 -20.42 -18.48
N ASN A 18 39.73 -19.97 -17.93
CA ASN A 18 39.51 -19.96 -16.48
C ASN A 18 38.20 -20.65 -16.02
N LEU A 19 37.50 -21.36 -16.91
CA LEU A 19 36.24 -22.05 -16.63
C LEU A 19 36.31 -23.01 -15.43
N GLU A 20 37.36 -23.81 -15.30
CA GLU A 20 37.52 -24.76 -14.18
C GLU A 20 37.79 -24.04 -12.84
N LYS A 21 38.56 -22.96 -12.88
CA LYS A 21 38.79 -22.10 -11.72
C LYS A 21 37.48 -21.44 -11.27
N TRP A 22 36.66 -20.99 -12.21
CA TRP A 22 35.34 -20.44 -11.94
C TRP A 22 34.36 -21.49 -11.41
N LYS A 23 34.32 -22.69 -11.99
CA LYS A 23 33.51 -23.83 -11.50
C LYS A 23 33.78 -24.16 -10.03
N ASN A 24 35.05 -24.17 -9.64
CA ASN A 24 35.43 -24.40 -8.25
C ASN A 24 34.98 -23.28 -7.31
N LYS A 25 34.98 -22.01 -7.75
CA LYS A 25 34.40 -20.91 -6.97
C LYS A 25 32.89 -21.01 -6.85
N LEU A 26 32.18 -21.43 -7.90
CA LEU A 26 30.72 -21.61 -7.87
C LEU A 26 30.25 -22.65 -6.85
N LYS A 27 31.09 -23.65 -6.53
CA LYS A 27 30.77 -24.64 -5.47
C LYS A 27 30.47 -23.96 -4.13
N PHE A 28 31.20 -22.90 -3.79
CA PHE A 28 31.07 -22.15 -2.53
C PHE A 28 29.93 -21.14 -2.51
N VAL A 29 29.27 -20.89 -3.65
CA VAL A 29 28.06 -20.04 -3.67
C VAL A 29 26.93 -20.78 -2.97
N SER A 30 26.30 -20.18 -1.97
CA SER A 30 25.26 -20.84 -1.17
C SER A 30 24.04 -21.23 -2.00
N ALA A 31 23.58 -20.35 -2.89
CA ALA A 31 22.50 -20.62 -3.84
C ALA A 31 22.56 -19.65 -5.03
N ILE A 32 22.01 -20.08 -6.16
CA ILE A 32 21.80 -19.20 -7.31
C ILE A 32 20.36 -18.67 -7.25
N PRO A 33 20.17 -17.35 -7.10
CA PRO A 33 18.83 -16.75 -7.11
C PRO A 33 18.10 -17.04 -8.43
N ASN A 34 16.82 -17.41 -8.33
CA ASN A 34 15.99 -17.69 -9.52
C ASN A 34 15.98 -16.52 -10.52
N HIS A 35 16.06 -15.29 -10.02
CA HIS A 35 16.06 -14.09 -10.83
C HIS A 35 17.32 -13.96 -11.71
N ILE A 36 18.45 -14.58 -11.33
CA ILE A 36 19.68 -14.63 -12.16
C ILE A 36 19.52 -15.68 -13.26
N LEU A 37 18.98 -16.86 -12.92
CA LEU A 37 18.71 -17.93 -13.88
C LEU A 37 17.72 -17.48 -14.96
N LEU A 38 16.62 -16.84 -14.55
CA LEU A 38 15.62 -16.30 -15.49
C LEU A 38 16.22 -15.27 -16.44
N ASN A 39 17.16 -14.44 -15.98
CA ASN A 39 17.83 -13.47 -16.85
C ASN A 39 18.66 -14.16 -17.95
N MET A 40 19.06 -15.41 -17.76
CA MET A 40 19.77 -16.23 -18.75
C MET A 40 18.87 -17.19 -19.54
N ASP A 41 17.55 -17.02 -19.46
CA ASP A 41 16.50 -17.91 -20.00
C ASP A 41 16.50 -19.33 -19.41
N ILE A 42 16.98 -19.49 -18.18
CA ILE A 42 16.95 -20.78 -17.48
C ILE A 42 15.69 -20.82 -16.60
N LYS A 43 14.72 -21.65 -16.98
CA LYS A 43 13.52 -21.92 -16.18
C LYS A 43 13.77 -23.08 -15.24
N THR A 44 13.63 -22.86 -13.94
CA THR A 44 13.79 -23.91 -12.92
C THR A 44 12.59 -23.94 -11.98
N ASN A 45 11.58 -24.74 -12.31
CA ASN A 45 10.50 -25.03 -11.36
C ASN A 45 11.00 -26.13 -10.42
N ASN A 46 11.15 -25.82 -9.12
CA ASN A 46 11.53 -26.77 -8.06
C ASN A 46 12.88 -27.50 -8.22
N ALA A 47 13.85 -26.91 -8.93
CA ALA A 47 15.19 -27.50 -9.03
C ALA A 47 15.97 -27.42 -7.70
N THR A 48 16.72 -28.48 -7.38
CA THR A 48 17.66 -28.50 -6.25
C THR A 48 18.73 -27.42 -6.43
N ILE A 49 19.38 -27.02 -5.33
CA ILE A 49 20.48 -26.03 -5.36
C ILE A 49 21.57 -26.47 -6.34
N GLN A 50 21.91 -27.76 -6.35
CA GLN A 50 22.93 -28.30 -7.24
C GLN A 50 22.51 -28.21 -8.70
N ASN A 51 21.29 -28.63 -9.05
CA ASN A 51 20.79 -28.54 -10.42
C ASN A 51 20.79 -27.08 -10.93
N LYS A 52 20.47 -26.12 -10.07
CA LYS A 52 20.55 -24.69 -10.43
C LYS A 52 21.98 -24.24 -10.72
N LYS A 53 22.97 -24.71 -9.95
CA LYS A 53 24.39 -24.44 -10.18
C LYS A 53 24.87 -25.03 -11.49
N ASP A 54 24.47 -26.26 -11.78
CA ASP A 54 24.87 -26.96 -13.00
C ASP A 54 24.27 -26.28 -14.23
N LEU A 55 22.96 -25.98 -14.23
CA LEU A 55 22.31 -25.24 -15.32
C LEU A 55 22.93 -23.85 -15.55
N TYR A 56 23.27 -23.14 -14.48
CA TYR A 56 23.95 -21.85 -14.57
C TYR A 56 25.33 -21.98 -15.21
N PHE A 57 26.11 -22.95 -14.73
CA PHE A 57 27.45 -23.24 -15.26
C PHE A 57 27.38 -23.61 -16.74
N ASP A 58 26.51 -24.53 -17.12
CA ASP A 58 26.37 -25.01 -18.49
C ASP A 58 25.97 -23.88 -19.45
N ARG A 59 25.08 -22.99 -19.00
CA ARG A 59 24.67 -21.83 -19.79
C ARG A 59 25.85 -20.89 -20.04
N VAL A 60 26.57 -20.48 -19.00
CA VAL A 60 27.73 -19.59 -19.16
C VAL A 60 28.82 -20.26 -20.00
N LYS A 61 29.13 -21.53 -19.72
CA LYS A 61 30.11 -22.32 -20.48
C LYS A 61 29.76 -22.34 -21.96
N THR A 62 28.51 -22.61 -22.32
CA THR A 62 28.05 -22.64 -23.72
C THR A 62 28.34 -21.31 -24.44
N PHE A 63 28.01 -20.18 -23.82
CA PHE A 63 28.26 -18.88 -24.43
C PHE A 63 29.76 -18.55 -24.52
N ILE A 64 30.55 -18.88 -23.50
CA ILE A 64 32.00 -18.65 -23.51
C ILE A 64 32.71 -19.51 -24.56
N SER A 65 32.43 -20.82 -24.60
CA SER A 65 32.98 -21.74 -25.59
C SER A 65 32.61 -21.35 -27.03
N ASN A 66 31.42 -20.78 -27.24
CA ASN A 66 31.00 -20.26 -28.56
C ASN A 66 31.51 -18.84 -28.85
N LYS A 67 32.47 -18.31 -28.08
CA LYS A 67 33.01 -16.94 -28.26
C LYS A 67 31.90 -15.86 -28.27
N SER A 68 30.90 -16.05 -27.41
CA SER A 68 29.66 -15.26 -27.40
C SER A 68 29.29 -14.69 -26.02
N GLY A 69 30.27 -14.53 -25.12
CA GLY A 69 30.05 -13.96 -23.78
C GLY A 69 29.42 -12.54 -23.77
N HIS A 70 29.68 -11.74 -24.80
CA HIS A 70 29.02 -10.46 -25.01
C HIS A 70 27.51 -10.60 -25.29
N LEU A 71 27.09 -11.65 -26.01
CA LEU A 71 25.67 -11.95 -26.25
C LEU A 71 24.96 -12.39 -24.97
N LEU A 72 25.63 -13.17 -24.12
CA LEU A 72 25.11 -13.53 -22.79
C LEU A 72 24.88 -12.28 -21.93
N SER A 73 25.85 -11.37 -21.89
CA SER A 73 25.72 -10.10 -21.16
C SER A 73 24.56 -9.25 -21.68
N ARG A 74 24.37 -9.21 -23.00
CA ARG A 74 23.24 -8.53 -23.64
C ARG A 74 21.91 -9.20 -23.29
N LEU A 75 21.82 -10.53 -23.34
CA LEU A 75 20.63 -11.29 -22.98
C LEU A 75 20.19 -11.01 -21.53
N ILE A 76 21.13 -11.08 -20.58
CA ILE A 76 20.88 -10.78 -19.16
C ILE A 76 20.30 -9.38 -18.99
N THR A 77 20.87 -8.40 -19.71
CA THR A 77 20.42 -7.00 -19.63
C THR A 77 19.00 -6.82 -20.17
N ILE A 78 18.70 -7.45 -21.31
CA ILE A 78 17.36 -7.41 -21.93
C ILE A 78 16.33 -8.07 -21.02
N ASN A 79 16.60 -9.29 -20.56
CA ASN A 79 15.67 -10.05 -19.72
C ASN A 79 15.46 -9.41 -18.36
N ARG A 80 16.50 -8.82 -17.75
CA ARG A 80 16.37 -8.03 -16.52
C ARG A 80 15.43 -6.85 -16.74
N SER A 81 15.59 -6.13 -17.86
CA SER A 81 14.75 -4.97 -18.18
C SER A 81 13.30 -5.38 -18.42
N HIS A 82 13.07 -6.46 -19.17
CA HIS A 82 11.74 -7.02 -19.39
C HIS A 82 11.06 -7.42 -18.08
N ARG A 83 11.79 -8.10 -17.18
CA ARG A 83 11.26 -8.49 -15.87
C ARG A 83 10.85 -7.28 -15.03
N ILE A 84 11.69 -6.24 -14.98
CA ILE A 84 11.38 -5.00 -14.26
C ILE A 84 10.12 -4.35 -14.83
N LEU A 85 9.93 -4.38 -16.15
CA LEU A 85 8.72 -3.85 -16.79
C LEU A 85 7.47 -4.67 -16.42
N GLU A 86 7.56 -6.00 -16.42
CA GLU A 86 6.46 -6.88 -16.01
C GLU A 86 6.11 -6.74 -14.51
N GLU A 87 7.12 -6.61 -13.64
CA GLU A 87 6.94 -6.31 -12.21
C GLU A 87 6.18 -4.98 -12.04
N ARG A 88 6.62 -3.92 -12.72
CA ARG A 88 5.95 -2.61 -12.71
C ARG A 88 4.52 -2.66 -13.25
N LYS A 89 4.29 -3.43 -14.32
CA LYS A 89 2.96 -3.61 -14.91
C LYS A 89 2.03 -4.34 -13.95
N THR A 90 2.53 -5.38 -13.28
CA THR A 90 1.78 -6.14 -12.27
C THR A 90 1.42 -5.24 -11.08
N GLU A 91 2.39 -4.49 -10.57
CA GLU A 91 2.18 -3.51 -9.49
C GLU A 91 1.15 -2.46 -9.90
N TYR A 92 1.28 -1.88 -11.09
CA TYR A 92 0.31 -0.92 -11.63
C TYR A 92 -1.10 -1.50 -11.69
N ASN A 93 -1.26 -2.71 -12.23
CA ASN A 93 -2.55 -3.39 -12.32
C ASN A 93 -3.17 -3.63 -10.93
N ASP A 94 -2.36 -4.02 -9.96
CA ASP A 94 -2.80 -4.21 -8.59
C ASP A 94 -3.25 -2.90 -7.93
N ILE A 95 -2.51 -1.81 -8.15
CA ILE A 95 -2.88 -0.48 -7.68
C ILE A 95 -4.19 -0.03 -8.32
N MET A 96 -4.34 -0.17 -9.64
CA MET A 96 -5.56 0.24 -10.35
C MET A 96 -6.76 -0.60 -9.93
N ARG A 97 -6.58 -1.89 -9.67
CA ARG A 97 -7.64 -2.75 -9.11
C ARG A 97 -8.08 -2.27 -7.72
N LYS A 98 -7.14 -1.92 -6.83
CA LYS A 98 -7.47 -1.37 -5.50
C LYS A 98 -8.17 -0.01 -5.60
N TYR A 99 -7.66 0.85 -6.47
CA TYR A 99 -8.23 2.17 -6.75
C TYR A 99 -9.67 2.05 -7.26
N ASN A 100 -9.93 1.27 -8.30
CA ASN A 100 -11.28 1.10 -8.84
C ASN A 100 -12.27 0.54 -7.80
N LYS A 101 -11.82 -0.42 -6.96
CA LYS A 101 -12.63 -0.95 -5.86
C LYS A 101 -12.95 0.08 -4.77
N SER A 102 -12.07 1.07 -4.59
CA SER A 102 -12.22 2.12 -3.58
C SER A 102 -13.25 3.18 -3.96
N ILE A 103 -13.56 3.36 -5.25
CA ILE A 103 -14.44 4.45 -5.69
C ILE A 103 -15.86 4.24 -5.15
N LYS A 104 -16.36 5.25 -4.42
CA LYS A 104 -17.74 5.32 -3.95
C LYS A 104 -18.28 6.73 -4.14
N GLU A 105 -19.47 6.80 -4.72
CA GLU A 105 -20.20 8.04 -4.92
C GLU A 105 -21.29 8.19 -3.87
N TYR A 106 -21.45 9.42 -3.41
CA TYR A 106 -22.40 9.85 -2.41
C TYR A 106 -23.04 11.15 -2.87
N LYS A 107 -24.17 11.51 -2.26
CA LYS A 107 -24.72 12.87 -2.34
C LYS A 107 -24.47 13.59 -1.04
N ASP A 108 -24.01 14.83 -1.12
CA ASP A 108 -23.94 15.70 0.05
C ASP A 108 -25.35 16.17 0.48
N ARG A 109 -25.42 17.03 1.50
CA ARG A 109 -26.69 17.56 2.01
C ARG A 109 -27.54 18.25 0.93
N ASP A 110 -26.91 18.86 -0.05
CA ASP A 110 -27.57 19.69 -1.07
C ASP A 110 -27.71 18.94 -2.41
N GLY A 111 -27.45 17.63 -2.40
CA GLY A 111 -27.57 16.77 -3.58
C GLY A 111 -26.36 16.78 -4.51
N THR A 112 -25.27 17.46 -4.14
CA THR A 112 -24.03 17.51 -4.93
C THR A 112 -23.33 16.16 -4.88
N ALA A 113 -22.86 15.68 -6.03
CA ALA A 113 -22.09 14.43 -6.12
C ALA A 113 -20.74 14.57 -5.41
N VAL A 114 -20.44 13.60 -4.54
CA VAL A 114 -19.21 13.49 -3.78
C VAL A 114 -18.61 12.11 -4.03
N VAL A 115 -17.33 12.07 -4.39
CA VAL A 115 -16.62 10.81 -4.64
C VAL A 115 -15.56 10.60 -3.58
N VAL A 116 -15.60 9.46 -2.89
CA VAL A 116 -14.51 9.01 -2.01
C VAL A 116 -13.72 7.91 -2.74
N ARG A 117 -12.40 8.06 -2.81
CA ARG A 117 -11.51 7.12 -3.50
C ARG A 117 -10.08 7.16 -2.97
N LEU A 118 -9.33 6.09 -3.20
CA LEU A 118 -7.91 6.00 -2.88
C LEU A 118 -7.12 7.09 -3.62
N VAL A 119 -6.21 7.76 -2.91
CA VAL A 119 -5.31 8.76 -3.51
C VAL A 119 -4.17 8.05 -4.22
N LEU A 120 -3.94 8.39 -5.49
CA LEU A 120 -2.89 7.83 -6.31
C LEU A 120 -1.58 8.63 -6.20
N ASN A 121 -0.46 7.96 -6.46
CA ASN A 121 0.85 8.59 -6.61
C ASN A 121 0.96 9.34 -7.97
N LYS A 122 0.05 10.29 -8.22
CA LYS A 122 0.04 11.19 -9.37
C LYS A 122 0.23 12.62 -8.89
N ASN A 123 0.89 13.47 -9.69
CA ASN A 123 1.28 14.82 -9.25
C ASN A 123 0.10 15.68 -8.79
N LYS A 124 -1.01 15.71 -9.57
CA LYS A 124 -2.25 16.44 -9.20
C LYS A 124 -2.79 16.00 -7.84
N GLU A 125 -2.90 14.69 -7.62
CA GLU A 125 -3.47 14.11 -6.41
C GLU A 125 -2.56 14.28 -5.19
N LYS A 126 -1.25 14.09 -5.35
CA LYS A 126 -0.25 14.37 -4.30
C LYS A 126 -0.33 15.82 -3.83
N MET A 127 -0.39 16.77 -4.77
CA MET A 127 -0.46 18.19 -4.42
C MET A 127 -1.71 18.52 -3.61
N MET A 128 -2.87 17.99 -4.01
CA MET A 128 -4.10 18.14 -3.25
C MET A 128 -4.03 17.50 -1.86
N ALA A 129 -3.45 16.30 -1.76
CA ALA A 129 -3.25 15.61 -0.49
C ALA A 129 -2.33 16.39 0.45
N TYR A 130 -1.21 16.92 -0.04
CA TYR A 130 -0.31 17.75 0.76
C TYR A 130 -1.01 19.00 1.28
N LEU A 131 -1.77 19.69 0.42
CA LEU A 131 -2.51 20.89 0.80
C LEU A 131 -3.55 20.59 1.90
N GLN A 132 -4.34 19.53 1.72
CA GLN A 132 -5.37 19.17 2.69
C GLN A 132 -4.78 18.66 4.01
N TYR A 133 -3.70 17.87 3.96
CA TYR A 133 -3.00 17.41 5.17
C TYR A 133 -2.32 18.56 5.92
N TYR A 134 -1.72 19.51 5.20
CA TYR A 134 -1.20 20.74 5.79
C TYR A 134 -2.30 21.55 6.49
N ASN A 135 -3.46 21.70 5.84
CA ASN A 135 -4.62 22.38 6.42
C ASN A 135 -5.13 21.67 7.68
N TYR A 136 -5.16 20.34 7.67
CA TYR A 136 -5.46 19.54 8.85
C TYR A 136 -4.48 19.84 9.99
N LYS A 137 -3.17 19.65 9.76
CA LYS A 137 -2.13 19.84 10.78
C LYS A 137 -2.08 21.26 11.34
N LYS A 138 -2.31 22.29 10.52
CA LYS A 138 -2.40 23.69 10.97
C LYS A 138 -3.60 23.94 11.90
N LYS A 139 -4.69 23.21 11.71
CA LYS A 139 -5.96 23.42 12.43
C LYS A 139 -6.10 22.49 13.64
N THR A 140 -5.41 21.37 13.66
CA THR A 140 -5.31 20.47 14.82
C THR A 140 -4.22 20.93 15.76
N LYS A 141 -4.40 20.76 17.08
CA LYS A 141 -3.38 21.01 18.11
C LYS A 141 -2.24 19.96 18.12
N ASP A 142 -2.08 19.21 17.04
CA ASP A 142 -1.02 18.21 16.91
C ASP A 142 0.31 18.92 16.66
N ALA A 143 1.35 18.57 17.42
CA ALA A 143 2.71 18.98 17.10
C ALA A 143 3.12 18.29 15.80
N TYR A 144 3.59 19.06 14.81
CA TYR A 144 4.11 18.52 13.56
C TYR A 144 5.34 19.29 13.09
N ASP A 145 6.25 18.58 12.42
CA ASP A 145 7.34 19.20 11.68
C ASP A 145 6.85 19.52 10.27
N ARG A 146 7.02 20.77 9.81
CA ARG A 146 6.64 21.14 8.43
C ARG A 146 7.42 20.32 7.40
N ASN A 147 8.64 19.90 7.74
CA ASN A 147 9.46 19.06 6.87
C ASN A 147 8.96 17.61 6.79
N SER A 148 8.09 17.15 7.72
CA SER A 148 7.57 15.78 7.74
C SER A 148 6.27 15.58 6.94
N ILE A 149 5.53 16.65 6.61
CA ILE A 149 4.23 16.50 5.91
C ILE A 149 4.38 15.77 4.57
N ILE A 150 5.37 16.15 3.78
CA ILE A 150 5.56 15.57 2.44
C ILE A 150 5.88 14.07 2.56
N SER A 151 6.80 13.70 3.45
CA SER A 151 7.20 12.31 3.65
C SER A 151 6.07 11.47 4.24
N GLU A 152 5.31 11.98 5.21
CA GLU A 152 4.14 11.31 5.79
C GLU A 152 3.06 11.04 4.74
N VAL A 153 2.67 12.06 3.97
CA VAL A 153 1.64 11.89 2.94
C VAL A 153 2.10 10.93 1.84
N GLN A 154 3.36 10.98 1.44
CA GLN A 154 3.92 10.01 0.49
C GLN A 154 3.85 8.58 1.03
N ASP A 155 4.22 8.38 2.31
CA ASP A 155 4.15 7.08 2.96
C ASP A 155 2.70 6.55 2.99
N TYR A 156 1.72 7.40 3.33
CA TYR A 156 0.30 7.00 3.31
C TYR A 156 -0.20 6.63 1.91
N ILE A 157 0.24 7.35 0.87
CA ILE A 157 -0.11 7.03 -0.53
C ILE A 157 0.51 5.69 -0.93
N LEU A 158 1.80 5.48 -0.67
CA LEU A 158 2.51 4.24 -1.02
C LEU A 158 1.95 3.02 -0.27
N LYS A 159 1.53 3.21 0.98
CA LYS A 159 0.88 2.16 1.79
C LYS A 159 -0.60 1.95 1.46
N HIS A 160 -1.17 2.74 0.55
CA HIS A 160 -2.59 2.72 0.18
C HIS A 160 -3.53 2.97 1.38
N GLN A 161 -3.17 3.94 2.21
CA GLN A 161 -3.86 4.28 3.46
C GLN A 161 -4.65 5.58 3.36
N LEU A 162 -4.36 6.44 2.38
CA LEU A 162 -4.99 7.73 2.18
C LEU A 162 -6.12 7.65 1.13
N TYR A 163 -7.32 8.05 1.55
CA TYR A 163 -8.49 8.18 0.70
C TYR A 163 -8.92 9.64 0.65
N GLY A 164 -9.10 10.18 -0.55
CA GLY A 164 -9.57 11.54 -0.77
C GLY A 164 -11.08 11.58 -0.91
N LEU A 165 -11.68 12.64 -0.37
CA LEU A 165 -13.07 13.02 -0.64
C LEU A 165 -13.06 14.17 -1.64
N PHE A 166 -13.69 13.93 -2.78
CA PHE A 166 -13.69 14.83 -3.94
C PHE A 166 -15.08 15.40 -4.19
N VAL A 167 -15.14 16.71 -4.42
CA VAL A 167 -16.33 17.40 -4.93
C VAL A 167 -15.94 18.01 -6.26
N GLY A 168 -16.48 17.46 -7.35
CA GLY A 168 -15.93 17.67 -8.69
C GLY A 168 -14.46 17.23 -8.76
N ASP A 169 -13.60 18.14 -9.21
CA ASP A 169 -12.16 17.90 -9.40
C ASP A 169 -11.29 18.18 -8.16
N LEU A 170 -11.89 18.73 -7.10
CA LEU A 170 -11.16 19.22 -5.93
C LEU A 170 -11.29 18.24 -4.76
N MET A 171 -10.16 17.93 -4.13
CA MET A 171 -10.14 17.21 -2.86
C MET A 171 -10.53 18.17 -1.74
N MET A 172 -11.66 17.91 -1.10
CA MET A 172 -12.24 18.73 -0.03
C MET A 172 -12.14 18.06 1.36
N GLY A 173 -11.49 16.91 1.43
CA GLY A 173 -11.27 16.18 2.66
C GLY A 173 -10.51 14.90 2.40
N PHE A 174 -10.14 14.23 3.48
CA PHE A 174 -9.45 12.95 3.41
C PHE A 174 -9.75 12.07 4.62
N LEU A 175 -9.46 10.79 4.44
CA LEU A 175 -9.52 9.74 5.43
C LEU A 175 -8.21 8.96 5.36
N ILE A 176 -7.53 8.81 6.49
CA ILE A 176 -6.34 7.97 6.63
C ILE A 176 -6.71 6.76 7.48
N ILE A 177 -6.45 5.57 6.93
CA ILE A 177 -6.75 4.28 7.55
C ILE A 177 -5.46 3.53 7.83
N LYS A 178 -5.30 3.07 9.07
CA LYS A 178 -4.32 2.04 9.42
C LYS A 178 -5.05 0.71 9.57
N LYS A 179 -4.69 -0.26 8.73
CA LYS A 179 -5.39 -1.56 8.64
C LYS A 179 -5.41 -2.37 9.94
N SER A 180 -4.45 -2.11 10.82
CA SER A 180 -4.27 -2.80 12.09
C SER A 180 -3.62 -1.86 13.09
N ARG A 181 -4.27 -1.73 14.25
CA ARG A 181 -3.73 -1.10 15.45
C ARG A 181 -4.40 -1.74 16.66
N GLN A 182 -3.58 -2.13 17.63
CA GLN A 182 -4.04 -2.74 18.85
C GLN A 182 -4.46 -1.69 19.88
N PHE A 183 -5.57 -1.95 20.56
CA PHE A 183 -6.10 -1.12 21.64
C PHE A 183 -6.62 -1.98 22.79
N ASN A 184 -6.64 -1.42 23.99
CA ASN A 184 -7.45 -1.96 25.08
C ASN A 184 -8.90 -1.56 24.84
N ILE A 185 -9.80 -2.55 24.78
CA ILE A 185 -11.23 -2.36 24.57
C ILE A 185 -11.94 -2.81 25.85
N ASP A 186 -12.96 -2.08 26.28
CA ASP A 186 -13.72 -2.43 27.47
C ASP A 186 -14.38 -3.81 27.28
N GLY A 187 -14.16 -4.70 28.26
CA GLY A 187 -14.71 -6.07 28.25
C GLY A 187 -13.87 -7.10 27.50
N GLU A 188 -12.68 -6.75 27.01
CA GLU A 188 -11.69 -7.68 26.47
C GLU A 188 -10.43 -7.65 27.37
N ASP A 189 -9.88 -8.82 27.69
CA ASP A 189 -8.75 -8.92 28.64
C ASP A 189 -7.41 -8.52 28.01
N ASP A 190 -7.24 -8.83 26.72
CA ASP A 190 -6.03 -8.54 25.94
C ASP A 190 -6.21 -7.33 25.02
N MET A 191 -5.09 -6.77 24.55
CA MET A 191 -5.15 -5.77 23.48
C MET A 191 -5.69 -6.38 22.19
N VAL A 192 -6.75 -5.78 21.67
CA VAL A 192 -7.44 -6.27 20.48
C VAL A 192 -7.02 -5.49 19.26
N ASP A 193 -6.75 -6.20 18.17
CA ASP A 193 -6.44 -5.59 16.89
C ASP A 193 -7.69 -5.01 16.20
N THR A 194 -7.59 -3.76 15.79
CA THR A 194 -8.70 -2.99 15.22
C THR A 194 -8.35 -2.43 13.84
N PHE A 195 -9.37 -2.26 13.01
CA PHE A 195 -9.26 -1.42 11.81
C PHE A 195 -9.31 0.04 12.24
N TYR A 196 -8.22 0.78 12.13
CA TYR A 196 -8.08 2.08 12.78
C TYR A 196 -8.26 3.24 11.81
N ILE A 197 -9.25 4.08 12.09
CA ILE A 197 -9.42 5.39 11.47
C ILE A 197 -8.42 6.35 12.14
N GLN A 198 -7.30 6.58 11.46
CA GLN A 198 -6.19 7.34 12.03
C GLN A 198 -6.48 8.83 11.99
N GLU A 199 -6.86 9.35 10.83
CA GLU A 199 -7.18 10.77 10.66
C GLU A 199 -8.40 10.94 9.75
N VAL A 200 -9.23 11.91 10.09
CA VAL A 200 -10.40 12.31 9.29
C VAL A 200 -10.41 13.83 9.22
N PHE A 201 -10.46 14.36 8.01
CA PHE A 201 -10.50 15.80 7.82
C PHE A 201 -11.45 16.17 6.69
N THR A 202 -12.17 17.26 6.90
CA THR A 202 -13.00 17.91 5.88
C THR A 202 -12.69 19.40 5.92
N ASP A 203 -12.58 20.01 4.75
CA ASP A 203 -12.33 21.44 4.65
C ASP A 203 -13.42 22.23 5.40
N ILE A 204 -13.01 23.29 6.09
CA ILE A 204 -13.90 24.12 6.90
C ILE A 204 -14.95 24.82 6.03
N ASN A 205 -14.61 25.10 4.77
CA ASN A 205 -15.51 25.73 3.80
C ASN A 205 -16.65 24.79 3.40
N MET A 206 -16.55 23.51 3.73
CA MET A 206 -17.54 22.48 3.45
C MET A 206 -18.28 22.01 4.70
N ARG A 207 -18.18 22.74 5.83
CA ARG A 207 -18.98 22.47 7.03
C ARG A 207 -20.48 22.49 6.69
N GLY A 208 -21.25 21.66 7.38
CA GLY A 208 -22.69 21.54 7.17
C GLY A 208 -23.12 20.64 6.00
N LYS A 209 -22.19 20.25 5.11
CA LYS A 209 -22.45 19.37 3.94
C LYS A 209 -22.46 17.87 4.28
N ARG A 210 -22.37 17.50 5.56
CA ARG A 210 -22.34 16.11 6.06
C ARG A 210 -21.16 15.25 5.55
N LEU A 211 -20.10 15.87 5.04
CA LEU A 211 -18.93 15.16 4.50
C LEU A 211 -18.21 14.27 5.53
N GLY A 212 -18.15 14.69 6.79
CA GLY A 212 -17.56 13.88 7.86
C GLY A 212 -18.30 12.56 8.08
N LYS A 213 -19.64 12.58 7.95
CA LYS A 213 -20.45 11.36 8.00
C LYS A 213 -20.12 10.44 6.83
N ILE A 214 -20.06 10.98 5.61
CA ILE A 214 -19.68 10.22 4.40
C ILE A 214 -18.33 9.50 4.60
N LEU A 215 -17.32 10.18 5.18
CA LEU A 215 -16.02 9.58 5.44
C LEU A 215 -16.07 8.44 6.48
N ILE A 216 -16.85 8.59 7.55
CA ILE A 216 -17.01 7.54 8.56
C ILE A 216 -17.78 6.34 8.00
N ASP A 217 -18.88 6.59 7.28
CA ASP A 217 -19.66 5.55 6.60
C ASP A 217 -18.75 4.78 5.62
N TYR A 218 -17.92 5.51 4.86
CA TYR A 218 -16.93 4.93 3.97
C TYR A 218 -15.82 4.15 4.69
N ALA A 219 -15.39 4.57 5.89
CA ALA A 219 -14.41 3.85 6.68
C ALA A 219 -14.95 2.49 7.18
N ILE A 220 -16.18 2.47 7.69
CA ILE A 220 -16.88 1.24 8.11
C ILE A 220 -16.96 0.26 6.93
N LEU A 221 -17.34 0.80 5.78
CA LEU A 221 -17.45 0.10 4.52
C LEU A 221 -16.11 -0.41 3.97
N LEU A 222 -14.97 0.16 4.37
CA LEU A 222 -13.62 -0.33 4.07
C LEU A 222 -13.12 -1.40 5.04
N CYS A 223 -13.72 -1.51 6.23
CA CYS A 223 -13.32 -2.48 7.26
C CYS A 223 -13.37 -3.92 6.70
N PRO A 224 -12.26 -4.67 6.69
CA PRO A 224 -12.24 -6.00 6.10
C PRO A 224 -13.05 -6.98 6.96
N VAL A 225 -13.62 -8.01 6.31
CA VAL A 225 -14.61 -8.93 6.93
C VAL A 225 -14.03 -9.70 8.12
N ASN A 226 -12.71 -9.87 8.15
CA ASN A 226 -12.01 -10.53 9.25
C ASN A 226 -11.71 -9.61 10.46
N LYS A 227 -12.13 -8.35 10.45
CA LYS A 227 -11.95 -7.43 11.57
C LYS A 227 -13.25 -7.31 12.35
N LYS A 228 -13.20 -7.77 13.60
CA LYS A 228 -14.30 -7.67 14.57
C LYS A 228 -14.57 -6.22 15.02
N TYR A 229 -13.56 -5.36 14.99
CA TYR A 229 -13.63 -4.00 15.53
C TYR A 229 -13.05 -2.95 14.58
N ILE A 230 -13.71 -1.80 14.52
CA ILE A 230 -13.21 -0.56 13.92
C ILE A 230 -13.05 0.48 15.04
N SER A 231 -11.98 1.26 14.98
CA SER A 231 -11.60 2.22 16.02
C SER A 231 -11.34 3.61 15.46
N LEU A 232 -11.57 4.62 16.30
CA LEU A 232 -11.30 6.02 16.02
C LEU A 232 -10.84 6.70 17.31
N MET A 233 -9.90 7.63 17.20
CA MET A 233 -9.51 8.47 18.31
C MET A 233 -9.78 9.94 18.01
N THR A 234 -10.19 10.70 19.02
CA THR A 234 -10.44 12.13 18.89
C THR A 234 -10.28 12.84 20.23
N TYR A 235 -10.64 14.12 20.29
CA TYR A 235 -10.56 14.97 21.48
C TYR A 235 -11.91 15.61 21.80
N GLU A 236 -12.07 16.06 23.04
CA GLU A 236 -13.30 16.71 23.51
C GLU A 236 -13.62 17.98 22.72
N GLY A 237 -14.88 18.19 22.38
CA GLY A 237 -15.33 19.31 21.56
C GLY A 237 -15.11 19.15 20.06
N ASN A 238 -14.50 18.05 19.60
CA ASN A 238 -14.47 17.74 18.16
C ASN A 238 -15.84 17.26 17.68
N SER A 239 -16.36 17.85 16.59
CA SER A 239 -17.61 17.43 15.94
C SER A 239 -17.65 15.94 15.55
N MET A 240 -16.49 15.30 15.41
CA MET A 240 -16.36 13.89 15.12
C MET A 240 -16.97 12.99 16.21
N VAL A 241 -17.04 13.44 17.47
CA VAL A 241 -17.67 12.69 18.56
C VAL A 241 -19.12 12.34 18.23
N ASN A 242 -19.91 13.34 17.81
CA ASN A 242 -21.32 13.14 17.47
C ASN A 242 -21.49 12.26 16.23
N ILE A 243 -20.58 12.40 15.24
CA ILE A 243 -20.61 11.58 14.02
C ILE A 243 -20.28 10.12 14.33
N ALA A 244 -19.32 9.86 15.21
CA ALA A 244 -18.93 8.52 15.62
C ALA A 244 -20.06 7.83 16.40
N VAL A 245 -20.65 8.51 17.39
CA VAL A 245 -21.77 7.97 18.17
C VAL A 245 -22.98 7.68 17.27
N ALA A 246 -23.33 8.59 16.35
CA ALA A 246 -24.42 8.37 15.40
C ALA A 246 -24.19 7.18 14.45
N ASN A 247 -22.94 6.72 14.32
CA ASN A 247 -22.56 5.55 13.55
C ASN A 247 -22.31 4.31 14.41
N GLY A 248 -22.74 4.31 15.67
CA GLY A 248 -22.67 3.15 16.55
C GLY A 248 -21.28 2.90 17.15
N PHE A 249 -20.39 3.90 17.12
CA PHE A 249 -19.17 3.84 17.94
C PHE A 249 -19.49 4.15 19.39
N VAL A 250 -18.87 3.40 20.30
CA VAL A 250 -19.01 3.52 21.75
C VAL A 250 -17.71 4.05 22.34
N LEU A 251 -17.82 5.09 23.17
CA LEU A 251 -16.69 5.65 23.91
C LEU A 251 -16.20 4.62 24.94
N GLN A 252 -14.90 4.36 24.95
CA GLN A 252 -14.26 3.47 25.92
C GLN A 252 -13.95 4.19 27.24
N LYS A 253 -14.02 3.48 28.36
CA LYS A 253 -13.67 3.98 29.70
C LYS A 253 -12.20 4.32 29.80
N LYS A 254 -11.34 3.46 29.23
CA LYS A 254 -9.89 3.70 29.22
C LYS A 254 -9.56 4.74 28.15
N ALA A 255 -8.94 5.84 28.58
CA ALA A 255 -8.47 6.87 27.67
C ALA A 255 -7.44 6.31 26.68
N SER A 256 -7.41 6.90 25.49
CA SER A 256 -6.38 6.64 24.49
C SER A 256 -4.99 7.03 25.02
N VAL A 257 -3.98 6.27 24.61
CA VAL A 257 -2.56 6.55 24.91
C VAL A 257 -2.01 7.81 24.23
N CYS A 258 -2.78 8.43 23.33
CA CYS A 258 -2.37 9.67 22.67
C CYS A 258 -2.61 10.89 23.58
N PRO A 259 -1.62 11.77 23.78
CA PRO A 259 -1.74 12.91 24.67
C PRO A 259 -2.77 13.95 24.17
N VAL A 260 -2.98 14.04 22.85
CA VAL A 260 -3.92 14.99 22.23
C VAL A 260 -5.30 14.35 22.03
N ASN A 261 -5.35 13.18 21.39
CA ASN A 261 -6.59 12.48 21.08
C ASN A 261 -6.92 11.46 22.18
N LYS A 262 -7.43 11.95 23.32
CA LYS A 262 -7.68 11.15 24.52
C LYS A 262 -8.94 10.28 24.45
N LEU A 263 -9.92 10.64 23.62
CA LEU A 263 -11.16 9.88 23.47
C LEU A 263 -10.95 8.72 22.50
N LEU A 264 -11.18 7.49 22.96
CA LEU A 264 -11.14 6.28 22.13
C LEU A 264 -12.56 5.79 21.89
N PHE A 265 -12.92 5.68 20.62
CA PHE A 265 -14.20 5.17 20.15
C PHE A 265 -14.00 3.83 19.46
N ILE A 266 -14.79 2.83 19.84
CA ILE A 266 -14.78 1.49 19.25
C ILE A 266 -16.17 1.14 18.77
N ARG A 267 -16.27 0.55 17.58
CA ARG A 267 -17.49 -0.05 17.06
C ARG A 267 -17.22 -1.52 16.76
N LYS A 268 -18.10 -2.39 17.25
CA LYS A 268 -18.12 -3.80 16.86
C LYS A 268 -18.75 -3.90 15.48
N MET A 269 -18.08 -4.62 14.58
CA MET A 269 -18.58 -4.91 13.25
C MET A 269 -19.50 -6.14 13.31
N ASP A 270 -20.60 -6.10 12.56
CA ASP A 270 -21.52 -7.22 12.43
C ASP A 270 -21.68 -7.68 10.97
N GLU A 271 -22.38 -8.79 10.75
CA GLU A 271 -22.60 -9.34 9.41
C GLU A 271 -23.37 -8.37 8.50
N SER A 272 -24.28 -7.57 9.05
CA SER A 272 -25.10 -6.62 8.29
C SER A 272 -24.26 -5.49 7.67
N ASP A 273 -23.19 -5.08 8.36
CA ASP A 273 -22.20 -4.13 7.84
C ASP A 273 -21.49 -4.66 6.59
N PHE A 274 -21.26 -5.97 6.53
CA PHE A 274 -20.60 -6.62 5.41
C PHE A 274 -21.56 -6.92 4.26
N ILE A 275 -22.84 -7.19 4.53
CA ILE A 275 -23.88 -7.39 3.51
C ILE A 275 -24.18 -6.09 2.74
N ARG A 276 -24.07 -4.91 3.40
CA ARG A 276 -24.11 -3.62 2.68
C ARG A 276 -23.01 -3.46 1.64
N ARG A 277 -21.96 -4.30 1.65
CA ARG A 277 -20.93 -4.31 0.60
C ARG A 277 -21.37 -5.01 -0.69
N SER A 278 -22.32 -5.94 -0.64
CA SER A 278 -22.74 -6.78 -1.77
C SER A 278 -23.92 -6.22 -2.57
N ASN A 279 -24.81 -5.42 -1.98
CA ASN A 279 -25.95 -4.80 -2.68
C ASN A 279 -25.55 -3.59 -3.58
N ARG A 280 -24.31 -3.56 -4.07
CA ARG A 280 -23.66 -2.37 -4.64
C ARG A 280 -23.67 -2.26 -6.16
N LEU A 281 -24.44 -3.09 -6.86
CA LEU A 281 -24.56 -3.05 -8.32
C LEU A 281 -26.01 -2.98 -8.82
N THR A 282 -27.03 -3.04 -7.95
CA THR A 282 -28.44 -3.06 -8.35
C THR A 282 -29.28 -2.29 -7.33
N ALA A 283 -29.97 -1.24 -7.81
CA ALA A 283 -30.83 -0.28 -7.09
C ALA A 283 -30.06 0.90 -6.44
N SER A 284 -30.28 2.18 -6.76
CA SER A 284 -31.37 2.90 -7.45
C SER A 284 -30.79 4.31 -7.77
N SER A 285 -30.94 5.02 -8.88
CA SER A 285 -32.06 5.16 -9.83
C SER A 285 -33.42 5.19 -9.14
N MET A 286 -33.57 6.08 -8.16
CA MET A 286 -34.78 6.86 -7.86
C MET A 286 -34.34 8.15 -7.17
#